data_AF-A6YQJ4-F1
#
_entry.id   AF-A6YQJ4-F1
#
_cell.length_a   1.000
_cell.length_b   1.000
_cell.length_c   1.000
_cell.angle_alpha   90.00
_cell.angle_beta   90.00
_cell.angle_gamma   90.00
#
_symmetry.space_group_name_H-M   'P 1'
#
loop_
_entity.id
_entity.type
_entity.pdbx_description
1 polymer ?
#
loop_
_entity_poly.entity_id
_entity_poly.type
_entity_poly.pdbx_seq_one_letter_code
_entity_poly.pdbx_strand_id
1 'polypeptide(L)'
;FCKEKKIPCLGISDTSNLCGSLEFAENISKVGTQPIIGTQIYFRFEDTTGLLPLIALNENGYKRIIELSSRSYLENDALSDPHLDVKDLLIDTEGVSLLSGTIQGLFGKLFEKGRLDEISKLYRSLSSKFNDNFYLEIQRHGDQNEIAFEKFNLEQSLKIQIPIIATNEVYYLTPDMHEAHDALTCIGSKTYVNEKNRIKYSNQHYFKSNEEMSKLFSDLPEALENNFNLPFKCNFRPQFSKPVLPNISSEKGGSADEILKKDSLDGLKEKFLKVFKIEENNLKTNDKFLKYKDRLDHELKIIIEMKYPSYFLIVS
;
A
#
# COMPACT_ATOMS: atom_id res chain seq x y z
N PHE A 1 13.06 13.11 -12.19
CA PHE A 1 12.53 12.06 -13.09
C PHE A 1 11.14 12.39 -13.67
N CYS A 2 10.01 12.12 -13.00
CA CYS A 2 8.66 12.27 -13.60
C CYS A 2 8.39 13.67 -14.19
N LYS A 3 8.78 14.73 -13.46
CA LYS A 3 8.68 16.13 -13.91
C LYS A 3 9.47 16.40 -15.20
N GLU A 4 10.69 15.87 -15.29
CA GLU A 4 11.60 16.11 -16.41
C GLU A 4 11.17 15.31 -17.65
N LYS A 5 10.74 14.06 -17.43
CA LYS A 5 10.30 13.13 -18.49
C LYS A 5 8.83 13.28 -18.86
N LYS A 6 8.08 14.13 -18.15
CA LYS A 6 6.63 14.36 -18.33
C LYS A 6 5.83 13.06 -18.32
N ILE A 7 6.13 12.18 -17.36
CA ILE A 7 5.45 10.90 -17.23
C ILE A 7 3.99 11.15 -16.81
N PRO A 8 2.98 10.67 -17.57
CA PRO A 8 1.58 10.94 -17.27
C PRO A 8 1.08 10.16 -16.06
N CYS A 9 1.52 8.91 -15.89
CA CYS A 9 1.15 8.05 -14.78
C CYS A 9 2.33 7.16 -14.37
N LEU A 10 2.42 6.82 -13.09
CA LEU A 10 3.44 5.90 -12.59
C LEU A 10 2.89 5.08 -11.43
N GLY A 11 3.17 3.78 -11.44
CA GLY A 11 2.79 2.86 -10.37
C GLY A 11 3.91 2.56 -9.39
N ILE A 12 3.55 2.30 -8.13
CA ILE A 12 4.42 1.67 -7.14
C ILE A 12 3.74 0.39 -6.65
N SER A 13 4.53 -0.68 -6.50
CA SER A 13 4.05 -2.00 -6.06
C SER A 13 5.12 -2.68 -5.20
N ASP A 14 5.35 -2.11 -4.02
CA ASP A 14 6.34 -2.59 -3.06
C ASP A 14 6.00 -4.00 -2.53
N THR A 15 7.03 -4.75 -2.14
CA THR A 15 6.88 -6.12 -1.62
C THR A 15 6.30 -6.14 -0.21
N SER A 16 5.15 -6.80 -0.08
CA SER A 16 4.35 -7.05 1.11
C SER A 16 3.84 -5.83 1.87
N ASN A 17 4.12 -4.61 1.41
CA ASN A 17 3.78 -3.41 2.16
C ASN A 17 3.32 -2.25 1.26
N LEU A 18 2.77 -1.22 1.90
CA LEU A 18 2.38 0.05 1.27
C LEU A 18 3.05 1.25 1.96
N CYS A 19 4.21 1.05 2.60
CA CYS A 19 4.89 2.07 3.41
C CYS A 19 5.21 3.33 2.59
N GLY A 20 5.66 3.15 1.34
CA GLY A 20 5.95 4.25 0.43
C GLY A 20 4.74 4.88 -0.26
N SER A 21 3.54 4.28 -0.16
CA SER A 21 2.39 4.63 -1.02
C SER A 21 1.92 6.08 -0.86
N LEU A 22 1.82 6.59 0.36
CA LEU A 22 1.38 7.97 0.63
C LEU A 22 2.40 8.99 0.15
N GLU A 23 3.68 8.78 0.50
CA GLU A 23 4.77 9.68 0.09
C GLU A 23 4.92 9.71 -1.44
N PHE A 24 4.89 8.53 -2.07
CA PHE A 24 4.91 8.38 -3.52
C PHE A 24 3.75 9.13 -4.17
N ALA A 25 2.52 8.88 -3.73
CA ALA A 25 1.32 9.51 -4.27
C ALA A 25 1.39 11.04 -4.19
N GLU A 26 1.77 11.57 -3.03
CA GLU A 26 1.87 13.00 -2.79
C GLU A 26 2.97 13.66 -3.63
N ASN A 27 4.14 13.03 -3.74
CA ASN A 27 5.28 13.62 -4.43
C ASN A 27 5.07 13.67 -5.95
N ILE A 28 4.55 12.60 -6.57
CA ILE A 28 4.37 12.59 -8.03
C ILE A 28 3.13 13.36 -8.49
N SER A 29 2.08 13.40 -7.65
CA SER A 29 0.87 14.19 -7.96
C SER A 29 1.18 15.68 -8.06
N LYS A 30 2.11 16.20 -7.24
CA LYS A 30 2.54 17.61 -7.27
C LYS A 30 3.19 18.03 -8.60
N VAL A 31 3.68 17.07 -9.38
CA VAL A 31 4.29 17.34 -10.70
C VAL A 31 3.38 16.95 -11.87
N GLY A 32 2.10 16.67 -11.60
CA GLY A 32 1.10 16.35 -12.62
C GLY A 32 1.12 14.90 -13.12
N THR A 33 1.82 14.01 -12.43
CA THR A 33 1.82 12.56 -12.72
C THR A 33 0.77 11.87 -11.87
N GLN A 34 -0.09 11.05 -12.48
CA GLN A 34 -1.07 10.23 -11.78
C GLN A 34 -0.38 9.06 -11.05
N PRO A 35 -0.54 8.94 -9.71
CA PRO A 35 -0.06 7.77 -8.99
C PRO A 35 -1.02 6.59 -9.14
N ILE A 36 -0.44 5.43 -9.45
CA ILE A 36 -1.12 4.13 -9.42
C ILE A 36 -0.60 3.37 -8.20
N ILE A 37 -1.51 2.96 -7.32
CA ILE A 37 -1.13 2.38 -6.03
C ILE A 37 -1.36 0.88 -6.08
N GLY A 38 -0.29 0.12 -5.90
CA GLY A 38 -0.33 -1.32 -5.74
C GLY A 38 0.60 -1.81 -4.66
N THR A 39 0.70 -3.12 -4.57
CA THR A 39 1.62 -3.86 -3.70
C THR A 39 1.74 -5.29 -4.24
N GLN A 40 2.78 -6.00 -3.85
CA GLN A 40 2.88 -7.43 -4.10
C GLN A 40 2.73 -8.18 -2.79
N ILE A 41 1.79 -9.11 -2.68
CA ILE A 41 1.58 -9.88 -1.45
C ILE A 41 1.93 -11.34 -1.71
N TYR A 42 2.54 -12.02 -0.74
CA TYR A 42 2.72 -13.46 -0.84
C TYR A 42 1.40 -14.19 -0.67
N PHE A 43 1.10 -15.06 -1.62
CA PHE A 43 0.01 -16.02 -1.51
C PHE A 43 0.57 -17.43 -1.54
N ARG A 44 -0.05 -18.30 -0.75
CA ARG A 44 0.26 -19.72 -0.66
C ARG A 44 -0.82 -20.52 -1.37
N PHE A 45 -0.37 -21.41 -2.24
CA PHE A 45 -1.16 -22.48 -2.82
C PHE A 45 -0.44 -23.80 -2.54
N GLU A 46 -1.08 -24.67 -1.76
CA GLU A 46 -0.49 -25.91 -1.26
C GLU A 46 0.88 -25.67 -0.59
N ASP A 47 1.96 -26.24 -1.14
CA ASP A 47 3.34 -26.16 -0.67
C ASP A 47 4.14 -25.02 -1.32
N THR A 48 3.47 -24.12 -2.06
CA THR A 48 4.12 -23.08 -2.84
C THR A 48 3.66 -21.70 -2.42
N THR A 49 4.61 -20.86 -2.01
CA THR A 49 4.36 -19.46 -1.65
C THR A 49 5.09 -18.53 -2.61
N GLY A 50 4.39 -17.54 -3.15
CA GLY A 50 4.97 -16.56 -4.08
C GLY A 50 4.16 -15.28 -4.16
N LEU A 51 4.80 -14.24 -4.70
CA LEU A 51 4.21 -12.91 -4.81
C LEU A 51 3.15 -12.85 -5.92
N LEU A 52 2.11 -12.05 -5.69
CA LEU A 52 1.17 -11.61 -6.70
C LEU A 52 0.94 -10.10 -6.61
N PRO A 53 1.08 -9.34 -7.71
CA PRO A 53 0.80 -7.91 -7.74
C PRO A 53 -0.69 -7.60 -7.69
N LEU A 54 -1.06 -6.66 -6.82
CA LEU A 54 -2.41 -6.15 -6.62
C LEU A 54 -2.39 -4.64 -6.82
N ILE A 55 -3.36 -4.11 -7.56
CA ILE A 55 -3.47 -2.68 -7.88
C ILE A 55 -4.83 -2.17 -7.45
N ALA A 56 -4.85 -1.06 -6.71
CA ALA A 56 -6.06 -0.39 -6.28
C ALA A 56 -6.65 0.43 -7.44
N LEU A 57 -7.84 0.04 -7.90
CA LEU A 57 -8.60 0.80 -8.90
C LEU A 57 -9.37 1.96 -8.29
N ASN A 58 -9.81 1.80 -7.03
CA ASN A 58 -10.59 2.80 -6.31
C ASN A 58 -10.33 2.73 -4.79
N GLU A 59 -11.05 3.53 -4.00
CA GLU A 59 -10.90 3.58 -2.54
C GLU A 59 -11.21 2.23 -1.87
N ASN A 60 -12.23 1.49 -2.35
CA ASN A 60 -12.59 0.17 -1.81
C ASN A 60 -11.44 -0.82 -2.08
N GLY A 61 -10.90 -0.82 -3.29
CA GLY A 61 -9.74 -1.64 -3.63
C GLY A 61 -8.50 -1.31 -2.82
N TYR A 62 -8.25 -0.03 -2.54
CA TYR A 62 -7.14 0.38 -1.68
C TYR A 62 -7.31 -0.14 -0.24
N LYS A 63 -8.52 -0.02 0.33
CA LYS A 63 -8.84 -0.60 1.65
C LYS A 63 -8.65 -2.11 1.65
N ARG A 64 -9.10 -2.78 0.60
CA ARG A 64 -8.97 -4.23 0.44
C ARG A 64 -7.49 -4.66 0.41
N ILE A 65 -6.66 -3.95 -0.35
CA ILE A 65 -5.22 -4.25 -0.43
C ILE A 65 -4.53 -3.98 0.92
N ILE A 66 -4.88 -2.92 1.64
CA ILE A 66 -4.37 -2.67 3.01
C ILE A 66 -4.75 -3.82 3.94
N GLU A 67 -6.01 -4.26 3.89
CA GLU A 67 -6.51 -5.37 4.70
C GLU A 67 -5.72 -6.65 4.41
N LEU A 68 -5.57 -7.02 3.13
CA LEU A 68 -4.80 -8.20 2.73
C LEU A 68 -3.34 -8.11 3.21
N SER A 69 -2.67 -6.97 3.00
CA SER A 69 -1.30 -6.77 3.47
C SER A 69 -1.23 -6.90 5.00
N SER A 70 -2.15 -6.29 5.74
CA SER A 70 -2.19 -6.36 7.20
C SER A 70 -2.42 -7.78 7.71
N ARG A 71 -3.40 -8.49 7.14
CA ARG A 71 -3.71 -9.89 7.49
C ARG A 71 -2.52 -10.80 7.21
N SER A 72 -1.79 -10.59 6.10
CA SER A 72 -0.61 -11.38 5.77
C SER A 72 0.48 -11.31 6.86
N TYR A 73 0.58 -10.21 7.61
CA TYR A 73 1.48 -10.10 8.76
C TYR A 73 0.88 -10.60 10.08
N LEU A 74 -0.41 -10.40 10.30
CA LEU A 74 -1.06 -10.68 11.59
C LEU A 74 -1.46 -12.15 11.78
N GLU A 75 -1.73 -12.87 10.68
CA GLU A 75 -2.24 -14.25 10.71
C GLU A 75 -1.14 -15.31 10.61
N ASN A 76 0.13 -14.90 10.51
CA ASN A 76 1.29 -15.80 10.41
C ASN A 76 2.19 -15.73 11.63
N ASP A 77 3.03 -16.76 11.77
CA ASP A 77 4.08 -16.74 12.79
C ASP A 77 5.21 -15.78 12.41
N ALA A 78 6.05 -15.41 13.39
CA ALA A 78 7.15 -14.48 13.18
C ALA A 78 8.33 -15.07 12.38
N LEU A 79 8.29 -16.35 11.99
CA LEU A 79 9.38 -17.06 11.32
C LEU A 79 9.13 -17.25 9.83
N SER A 80 7.87 -17.24 9.41
CA SER A 80 7.44 -17.37 8.02
C SER A 80 7.33 -16.01 7.35
N ASP A 81 7.55 -16.00 6.03
CA ASP A 81 7.23 -14.81 5.23
C ASP A 81 5.72 -14.51 5.35
N PRO A 82 5.33 -13.23 5.48
CA PRO A 82 3.93 -12.84 5.62
C PRO A 82 3.15 -13.22 4.37
N HIS A 83 2.17 -14.12 4.50
CA HIS A 83 1.43 -14.67 3.36
C HIS A 83 -0.07 -14.87 3.65
N LEU A 84 -0.86 -15.04 2.60
CA LEU A 84 -2.27 -15.44 2.69
C LEU A 84 -2.52 -16.73 1.90
N ASP A 85 -3.66 -17.37 2.10
CA ASP A 85 -4.06 -18.47 1.21
C ASP A 85 -4.56 -17.88 -0.11
N VAL A 86 -4.29 -18.53 -1.25
CA VAL A 86 -4.79 -18.06 -2.56
C VAL A 86 -6.31 -17.89 -2.58
N LYS A 87 -7.06 -18.60 -1.73
CA LYS A 87 -8.51 -18.45 -1.58
C LYS A 87 -8.91 -17.08 -1.06
N ASP A 88 -8.06 -16.37 -0.32
CA ASP A 88 -8.33 -15.01 0.14
C ASP A 88 -8.50 -14.03 -1.03
N LEU A 89 -7.86 -14.29 -2.19
CA LEU A 89 -8.05 -13.52 -3.43
C LEU A 89 -9.45 -13.68 -4.02
N LEU A 90 -10.16 -14.76 -3.69
CA LEU A 90 -11.50 -15.01 -4.20
C LEU A 90 -12.58 -14.33 -3.35
N ILE A 91 -12.19 -13.66 -2.27
CA ILE A 91 -13.09 -12.94 -1.37
C ILE A 91 -12.97 -11.46 -1.66
N ASP A 92 -14.10 -10.80 -1.86
CA ASP A 92 -14.20 -9.35 -2.06
C ASP A 92 -13.17 -8.76 -3.02
N THR A 93 -13.41 -8.96 -4.32
CA THR A 93 -12.53 -8.53 -5.41
C THR A 93 -12.87 -7.14 -5.95
N GLU A 94 -13.79 -6.43 -5.29
CA GLU A 94 -14.24 -5.12 -5.75
C GLU A 94 -13.10 -4.10 -5.73
N GLY A 95 -12.92 -3.37 -6.84
CA GLY A 95 -11.96 -2.28 -6.92
C GLY A 95 -10.49 -2.73 -6.95
N VAL A 96 -10.20 -4.02 -7.03
CA VAL A 96 -8.83 -4.55 -7.11
C VAL A 96 -8.57 -5.11 -8.50
N SER A 97 -7.41 -4.79 -9.07
CA SER A 97 -6.85 -5.51 -10.21
C SER A 97 -5.72 -6.42 -9.76
N LEU A 98 -5.72 -7.64 -10.27
CA LEU A 98 -4.73 -8.67 -9.98
C LEU A 98 -3.89 -8.94 -11.24
N LEU A 99 -2.58 -9.01 -11.07
CA LEU A 99 -1.67 -9.49 -12.10
C LEU A 99 -1.20 -10.91 -11.77
N SER A 100 -0.94 -11.74 -12.77
CA SER A 100 -0.41 -13.09 -12.55
C SER A 100 1.03 -13.10 -11.99
N GLY A 101 1.71 -11.97 -11.94
CA GLY A 101 3.07 -11.91 -11.41
C GLY A 101 4.12 -12.45 -12.38
N THR A 102 5.34 -12.42 -11.89
CA THR A 102 6.56 -12.74 -12.63
C THR A 102 6.89 -14.24 -12.59
N ILE A 103 7.94 -14.67 -13.28
CA ILE A 103 8.49 -16.03 -13.15
C ILE A 103 8.96 -16.34 -11.71
N GLN A 104 9.24 -15.32 -10.90
CA GLN A 104 9.57 -15.47 -9.47
C GLN A 104 8.33 -15.40 -8.55
N GLY A 105 7.17 -15.03 -9.10
CA GLY A 105 5.89 -14.96 -8.40
C GLY A 105 5.28 -16.35 -8.12
N LEU A 106 4.06 -16.37 -7.58
CA LEU A 106 3.38 -17.63 -7.24
C LEU A 106 3.23 -18.56 -8.46
N PHE A 107 2.69 -18.02 -9.56
CA PHE A 107 2.43 -18.83 -10.75
C PHE A 107 3.72 -19.25 -11.47
N GLY A 108 4.75 -18.40 -11.45
CA GLY A 108 6.08 -18.77 -11.94
C GLY A 108 6.70 -19.93 -11.16
N LYS A 109 6.65 -19.89 -9.82
CA LYS A 109 7.13 -21.01 -8.98
C LYS A 109 6.33 -22.31 -9.19
N LEU A 110 5.01 -22.22 -9.37
CA LEU A 110 4.19 -23.38 -9.72
C LEU A 110 4.56 -23.93 -11.10
N PHE A 111 4.87 -23.05 -12.06
CA PHE A 111 5.29 -23.43 -13.41
C PHE A 111 6.61 -24.20 -13.38
N GLU A 112 7.59 -23.73 -12.60
CA GLU A 112 8.88 -24.44 -12.41
C GLU A 112 8.70 -25.81 -11.76
N LYS A 113 7.69 -25.97 -10.89
CA LYS A 113 7.32 -27.28 -10.31
C LYS A 113 6.51 -28.18 -11.26
N GLY A 114 6.22 -27.73 -12.49
CA GLY A 114 5.45 -28.50 -13.48
C GLY A 114 3.95 -28.58 -13.18
N ARG A 115 3.43 -27.75 -12.28
CA ARG A 115 2.03 -27.75 -11.81
C ARG A 115 1.07 -27.02 -12.78
N LEU A 116 1.16 -27.32 -14.07
CA LEU A 116 0.50 -26.55 -15.15
C LEU A 116 -1.04 -26.62 -15.09
N ASP A 117 -1.59 -27.79 -14.76
CA ASP A 117 -3.04 -27.99 -14.65
C ASP A 117 -3.64 -27.19 -13.48
N GLU A 118 -2.90 -27.06 -12.39
CA GLU A 118 -3.32 -26.30 -11.22
C GLU A 118 -3.32 -24.79 -11.51
N ILE A 119 -2.28 -24.29 -12.20
CA ILE A 119 -2.24 -22.91 -12.68
C ILE A 119 -3.45 -22.63 -13.57
N SER A 120 -3.74 -23.53 -14.52
CA SER A 120 -4.87 -23.38 -15.44
C SER A 120 -6.22 -23.33 -14.70
N LYS A 121 -6.40 -24.11 -13.63
CA LYS A 121 -7.59 -24.06 -12.77
C LYS A 121 -7.68 -22.75 -11.99
N LEU A 122 -6.57 -22.31 -11.38
CA LEU A 122 -6.49 -21.06 -10.64
C LEU A 122 -6.78 -19.85 -11.55
N TYR A 123 -6.20 -19.81 -12.76
CA TYR A 123 -6.48 -18.76 -13.74
C TYR A 123 -7.95 -18.67 -14.11
N ARG A 124 -8.65 -19.80 -14.28
CA ARG A 124 -10.10 -19.81 -14.52
C ARG A 124 -10.87 -19.26 -13.31
N SER A 125 -10.53 -19.69 -12.09
CA SER A 125 -11.18 -19.20 -10.87
C SER A 125 -10.97 -17.71 -10.65
N LEU A 126 -9.75 -17.21 -10.85
CA LEU A 126 -9.41 -15.80 -10.73
C LEU A 126 -10.07 -14.96 -11.81
N SER A 127 -10.01 -15.39 -13.08
CA SER A 127 -10.69 -14.71 -14.19
C SER A 127 -12.20 -14.61 -13.95
N SER A 128 -12.83 -15.69 -13.50
CA SER A 128 -14.26 -15.69 -13.15
C SER A 128 -14.60 -14.72 -12.01
N LYS A 129 -13.68 -14.48 -11.07
CA LYS A 129 -13.94 -13.67 -9.86
C LYS A 129 -13.53 -12.20 -10.00
N PHE A 130 -12.49 -11.91 -10.78
CA PHE A 130 -12.00 -10.55 -11.04
C PHE A 130 -12.54 -9.99 -12.37
N ASN A 131 -13.19 -10.81 -13.20
CA ASN A 131 -13.64 -10.43 -14.54
C ASN A 131 -12.49 -9.80 -15.34
N ASP A 132 -12.71 -8.60 -15.90
CA ASP A 132 -11.73 -7.85 -16.71
C ASP A 132 -10.61 -7.18 -15.89
N ASN A 133 -10.50 -7.49 -14.59
CA ASN A 133 -9.47 -6.94 -13.70
C ASN A 133 -8.38 -7.96 -13.33
N PHE A 134 -8.42 -9.17 -13.87
CA PHE A 134 -7.30 -10.12 -13.79
C PHE A 134 -6.55 -10.15 -15.12
N TYR A 135 -5.23 -9.91 -15.06
CA TYR A 135 -4.37 -9.94 -16.23
C TYR A 135 -3.27 -10.99 -16.10
N LEU A 136 -2.94 -11.63 -17.22
CA LEU A 136 -1.71 -12.40 -17.34
C LEU A 136 -0.56 -11.45 -17.66
N GLU A 137 0.37 -11.36 -16.72
CA GLU A 137 1.52 -10.48 -16.79
C GLU A 137 2.62 -11.10 -17.65
N ILE A 138 3.14 -10.31 -18.60
CA ILE A 138 4.22 -10.69 -19.50
C ILE A 138 5.40 -9.75 -19.27
N GLN A 139 6.57 -10.35 -19.05
CA GLN A 139 7.82 -9.67 -18.73
C GLN A 139 8.95 -10.27 -19.59
N ARG A 140 9.92 -9.44 -19.97
CA ARG A 140 11.00 -9.80 -20.91
C ARG A 140 12.34 -9.18 -20.48
N HIS A 141 12.92 -9.74 -19.44
CA HIS A 141 14.22 -9.36 -18.89
C HIS A 141 15.35 -10.25 -19.41
N GLY A 142 15.03 -11.45 -19.90
CA GLY A 142 15.99 -12.50 -20.22
C GLY A 142 16.38 -13.34 -19.01
N ASP A 143 15.53 -13.36 -17.99
CA ASP A 143 15.71 -14.18 -16.79
C ASP A 143 15.44 -15.66 -17.09
N GLN A 144 15.93 -16.54 -16.22
CA GLN A 144 15.77 -17.98 -16.38
C GLN A 144 14.28 -18.35 -16.45
N ASN A 145 13.93 -19.24 -17.40
CA ASN A 145 12.58 -19.76 -17.65
C ASN A 145 11.52 -18.72 -18.09
N GLU A 146 11.85 -17.43 -18.21
CA GLU A 146 10.89 -16.37 -18.54
C GLU A 146 10.22 -16.58 -19.90
N ILE A 147 10.98 -16.94 -20.95
CA ILE A 147 10.43 -17.20 -22.30
C ILE A 147 9.45 -18.39 -22.31
N ALA A 148 9.75 -19.44 -21.54
CA ALA A 148 8.90 -20.62 -21.48
C ALA A 148 7.60 -20.31 -20.72
N PHE A 149 7.69 -19.52 -19.65
CA PHE A 149 6.54 -19.08 -18.87
C PHE A 149 5.66 -18.10 -19.66
N GLU A 150 6.25 -17.16 -20.41
CA GLU A 150 5.53 -16.29 -21.33
C GLU A 150 4.70 -17.12 -22.33
N LYS A 151 5.33 -18.09 -23.00
CA LYS A 151 4.62 -18.95 -23.96
C LYS A 151 3.42 -19.65 -23.30
N PHE A 152 3.60 -20.18 -22.10
CA PHE A 152 2.51 -20.80 -21.35
C PHE A 152 1.39 -19.79 -21.03
N ASN A 153 1.72 -18.59 -20.54
CA ASN A 153 0.74 -17.54 -20.24
C ASN A 153 -0.04 -17.10 -21.49
N LEU A 154 0.63 -16.95 -22.64
CA LEU A 154 -0.03 -16.62 -23.91
C LEU A 154 -1.01 -17.72 -24.34
N GLU A 155 -0.62 -19.00 -24.21
CA GLU A 155 -1.53 -20.11 -24.48
C GLU A 155 -2.75 -20.11 -23.53
N GLN A 156 -2.55 -19.79 -22.25
CA GLN A 156 -3.66 -19.70 -21.29
C GLN A 156 -4.57 -18.49 -21.55
N SER A 157 -3.99 -17.34 -21.93
CA SER A 157 -4.74 -16.16 -22.34
C SER A 157 -5.69 -16.50 -23.48
N LEU A 158 -5.21 -17.17 -24.53
CA LEU A 158 -6.04 -17.58 -25.67
C LEU A 158 -7.13 -18.59 -25.27
N LYS A 159 -6.83 -19.55 -24.39
CA LYS A 159 -7.76 -20.62 -23.99
C LYS A 159 -8.85 -20.15 -23.02
N ILE A 160 -8.52 -19.25 -22.10
CA ILE A 160 -9.41 -18.81 -21.01
C ILE A 160 -9.97 -17.40 -21.28
N GLN A 161 -9.45 -16.70 -22.30
CA GLN A 161 -9.80 -15.32 -22.66
C GLN A 161 -9.44 -14.31 -21.56
N ILE A 162 -8.24 -14.47 -20.97
CA ILE A 162 -7.72 -13.55 -19.95
C ILE A 162 -6.86 -12.49 -20.65
N PRO A 163 -7.09 -11.19 -20.40
CA PRO A 163 -6.26 -10.15 -21.01
C PRO A 163 -4.82 -10.25 -20.53
N ILE A 164 -3.88 -9.89 -21.40
CA ILE A 164 -2.44 -9.84 -21.08
C ILE A 164 -2.00 -8.41 -20.83
N ILE A 165 -0.96 -8.22 -20.02
CA ILE A 165 -0.40 -6.90 -19.74
C ILE A 165 1.12 -6.95 -19.69
N ALA A 166 1.75 -5.97 -20.33
CA ALA A 166 3.21 -5.83 -20.31
C ALA A 166 3.64 -5.03 -19.08
N THR A 167 4.63 -5.53 -18.36
CA THR A 167 5.30 -4.85 -17.24
C THR A 167 6.81 -5.13 -17.29
N ASN A 168 7.60 -4.57 -16.37
CA ASN A 168 9.05 -4.68 -16.39
C ASN A 168 9.69 -4.76 -14.98
N GLU A 169 8.96 -5.26 -13.98
CA GLU A 169 9.43 -5.48 -12.59
C GLU A 169 10.60 -4.57 -12.16
N VAL A 170 10.33 -3.26 -12.09
CA VAL A 170 11.39 -2.26 -12.02
C VAL A 170 11.94 -2.16 -10.60
N TYR A 171 13.24 -2.39 -10.44
CA TYR A 171 13.93 -2.25 -9.16
C TYR A 171 14.79 -0.98 -9.06
N TYR A 172 15.18 -0.40 -10.19
CA TYR A 172 16.07 0.76 -10.25
C TYR A 172 15.76 1.65 -11.45
N LEU A 173 16.19 2.91 -11.40
CA LEU A 173 15.84 3.88 -12.44
C LEU A 173 16.68 3.72 -13.71
N THR A 174 17.97 3.45 -13.58
CA THR A 174 18.90 3.45 -14.72
C THR A 174 19.73 2.17 -14.79
N PRO A 175 20.15 1.72 -15.99
CA PRO A 175 20.84 0.44 -16.17
C PRO A 175 22.13 0.28 -15.36
N ASP A 176 22.84 1.39 -15.08
CA ASP A 176 24.08 1.43 -14.30
C ASP A 176 23.89 1.10 -12.80
N MET A 177 22.64 1.10 -12.31
CA MET A 177 22.32 0.73 -10.93
C MET A 177 22.26 -0.79 -10.72
N HIS A 178 22.41 -1.59 -11.77
CA HIS A 178 22.29 -3.05 -11.70
C HIS A 178 23.23 -3.68 -10.65
N GLU A 179 24.52 -3.31 -10.64
CA GLU A 179 25.48 -3.87 -9.68
C GLU A 179 25.16 -3.48 -8.23
N ALA A 180 24.66 -2.27 -8.01
CA ALA A 180 24.23 -1.81 -6.69
C ALA A 180 23.00 -2.60 -6.21
N HIS A 181 22.04 -2.84 -7.09
CA HIS A 181 20.88 -3.68 -6.80
C HIS A 181 21.26 -5.14 -6.52
N ASP A 182 22.20 -5.70 -7.29
CA ASP A 182 22.71 -7.05 -7.08
C ASP A 182 23.37 -7.20 -5.70
N ALA A 183 24.17 -6.22 -5.28
CA ALA A 183 24.76 -6.16 -3.95
C ALA A 183 23.69 -6.03 -2.85
N LEU A 184 22.68 -5.18 -3.05
CA LEU A 184 21.57 -5.02 -2.11
C LEU A 184 20.78 -6.32 -1.94
N THR A 185 20.52 -7.03 -3.04
CA THR A 185 19.88 -8.35 -3.03
C THR A 185 20.69 -9.34 -2.19
N CYS A 186 22.00 -9.37 -2.38
CA CYS A 186 22.88 -10.26 -1.62
C CYS A 186 22.87 -9.97 -0.11
N ILE A 187 22.86 -8.68 0.28
CA ILE A 187 22.75 -8.25 1.67
C ILE A 187 21.43 -8.75 2.27
N GLY A 188 20.32 -8.54 1.56
CA GLY A 188 18.98 -8.98 1.98
C GLY A 188 18.88 -10.50 2.17
N SER A 189 19.48 -11.28 1.27
CA SER A 189 19.49 -12.73 1.34
C SER A 189 20.67 -13.32 2.13
N LYS A 190 21.46 -12.49 2.83
CA LYS A 190 22.61 -12.91 3.65
C LYS A 190 23.62 -13.79 2.89
N THR A 191 23.87 -13.48 1.62
CA THR A 191 24.81 -14.17 0.72
C THR A 191 25.86 -13.18 0.19
N TYR A 192 26.81 -13.67 -0.61
CA TYR A 192 27.85 -12.87 -1.23
C TYR A 192 27.74 -12.87 -2.76
N VAL A 193 28.19 -11.79 -3.40
CA VAL A 193 28.13 -11.62 -4.87
C VAL A 193 28.85 -12.74 -5.63
N ASN A 194 29.89 -13.33 -5.02
CA ASN A 194 30.68 -14.42 -5.60
C ASN A 194 30.08 -15.83 -5.38
N GLU A 195 29.00 -15.98 -4.61
CA GLU A 195 28.32 -17.26 -4.47
C GLU A 195 27.59 -17.63 -5.78
N LYS A 196 27.73 -18.89 -6.20
CA LYS A 196 27.16 -19.37 -7.46
C LYS A 196 25.65 -19.63 -7.38
N ASN A 197 25.17 -20.09 -6.23
CA ASN A 197 23.79 -20.49 -6.01
C ASN A 197 23.01 -19.40 -5.25
N ARG A 198 23.14 -18.15 -5.71
CA ARG A 198 22.41 -17.01 -5.15
C ARG A 198 21.31 -16.55 -6.09
N ILE A 199 20.38 -15.77 -5.56
CA ILE A 199 19.42 -15.05 -6.40
C ILE A 199 20.19 -14.00 -7.20
N LYS A 200 19.98 -14.00 -8.52
CA LYS A 200 20.58 -13.03 -9.44
C LYS A 200 19.60 -12.75 -10.57
N TYR A 201 19.28 -11.47 -10.74
CA TYR A 201 18.46 -10.98 -11.84
C TYR A 201 19.34 -10.55 -13.01
N SER A 202 18.77 -10.48 -14.22
CA SER A 202 19.40 -9.78 -15.33
C SER A 202 19.52 -8.28 -15.07
N ASN A 203 20.25 -7.57 -15.95
CA ASN A 203 20.41 -6.12 -15.90
C ASN A 203 19.26 -5.34 -16.55
N GLN A 204 18.12 -5.99 -16.81
CA GLN A 204 16.99 -5.43 -17.54
C GLN A 204 15.88 -4.87 -16.65
N HIS A 205 16.02 -4.93 -15.32
CA HIS A 205 15.04 -4.44 -14.33
C HIS A 205 15.14 -2.93 -14.03
N TYR A 206 15.62 -2.14 -14.98
CA TYR A 206 15.61 -0.67 -14.89
C TYR A 206 14.29 -0.09 -15.43
N PHE A 207 14.04 1.19 -15.15
CA PHE A 207 12.90 1.91 -15.68
C PHE A 207 13.08 2.20 -17.18
N LYS A 208 12.66 1.26 -18.03
CA LYS A 208 12.71 1.38 -19.50
C LYS A 208 11.89 2.58 -19.99
N SER A 209 12.37 3.20 -21.06
CA SER A 209 11.63 4.22 -21.81
C SER A 209 10.46 3.63 -22.59
N ASN A 210 9.54 4.50 -23.02
CA ASN A 210 8.41 4.09 -23.87
C ASN A 210 8.89 3.47 -25.18
N GLU A 211 9.96 4.01 -25.79
CA GLU A 211 10.54 3.49 -27.02
C GLU A 211 11.12 2.08 -26.83
N GLU A 212 11.81 1.85 -25.71
CA GLU A 212 12.36 0.53 -25.36
C GLU A 212 11.25 -0.49 -25.14
N MET A 213 10.21 -0.16 -24.35
CA MET A 213 9.07 -1.04 -24.13
C MET A 213 8.29 -1.32 -25.43
N SER A 214 8.08 -0.30 -26.26
CA SER A 214 7.39 -0.43 -27.55
C SER A 214 8.13 -1.36 -28.50
N LYS A 215 9.46 -1.25 -28.54
CA LYS A 215 10.31 -2.14 -29.34
C LYS A 215 10.31 -3.56 -28.78
N LEU A 216 10.38 -3.70 -27.45
CA LEU A 216 10.43 -4.98 -26.75
C LEU A 216 9.15 -5.81 -26.93
N PHE A 217 8.00 -5.16 -27.00
CA PHE A 217 6.67 -5.78 -27.16
C PHE A 217 6.03 -5.50 -28.53
N SER A 218 6.84 -5.22 -29.55
CA SER A 218 6.33 -4.89 -30.89
C SER A 218 5.49 -6.00 -31.55
N ASP A 219 5.70 -7.24 -31.14
CA ASP A 219 4.96 -8.44 -31.54
C ASP A 219 3.67 -8.67 -30.71
N LEU A 220 3.50 -7.95 -29.60
CA LEU A 220 2.40 -8.12 -28.65
C LEU A 220 1.82 -6.76 -28.22
N PRO A 221 1.29 -5.95 -29.17
CA PRO A 221 0.84 -4.60 -28.90
C PRO A 221 -0.31 -4.54 -27.91
N GLU A 222 -1.18 -5.55 -27.83
CA GLU A 222 -2.31 -5.56 -26.88
C GLU A 222 -1.83 -5.54 -25.40
N ALA A 223 -0.65 -6.09 -25.11
CA ALA A 223 -0.10 -6.10 -23.77
C ALA A 223 0.31 -4.68 -23.32
N LEU A 224 0.83 -3.87 -24.25
CA LEU A 224 1.13 -2.45 -24.02
C LEU A 224 -0.14 -1.60 -23.97
N GLU A 225 -1.13 -1.92 -24.81
CA GLU A 225 -2.44 -1.22 -24.79
C GLU A 225 -3.14 -1.41 -23.44
N ASN A 226 -3.16 -2.62 -22.89
CA ASN A 226 -3.71 -2.87 -21.56
C ASN A 226 -2.93 -2.14 -20.46
N ASN A 227 -1.60 -2.03 -20.58
CA ASN A 227 -0.78 -1.22 -19.67
C ASN A 227 -1.16 0.27 -19.74
N PHE A 228 -1.32 0.80 -20.94
CA PHE A 228 -1.76 2.19 -21.17
C PHE A 228 -3.19 2.44 -20.66
N ASN A 229 -4.08 1.46 -20.78
CA ASN A 229 -5.48 1.57 -20.37
C ASN A 229 -5.69 1.42 -18.85
N LEU A 230 -4.81 0.71 -18.15
CA LEU A 230 -4.94 0.45 -16.71
C LEU A 230 -5.05 1.74 -15.85
N PRO A 231 -4.24 2.80 -16.05
CA PRO A 231 -4.39 4.07 -15.35
C PRO A 231 -5.77 4.71 -15.46
N PHE A 232 -6.48 4.54 -16.59
CA PHE A 232 -7.83 5.08 -16.77
C PHE A 232 -8.88 4.35 -15.92
N LYS A 233 -8.59 3.13 -15.47
CA LYS A 233 -9.41 2.39 -14.51
C LYS A 233 -9.15 2.82 -13.06
N CYS A 234 -8.06 3.53 -12.79
CA CYS A 234 -7.61 3.90 -11.44
C CYS A 234 -8.05 5.32 -11.07
N ASN A 235 -8.93 5.47 -10.09
CA ASN A 235 -9.52 6.75 -9.69
C ASN A 235 -9.21 7.18 -8.24
N PHE A 236 -8.28 6.50 -7.56
CA PHE A 236 -7.96 6.76 -6.17
C PHE A 236 -6.45 6.96 -5.95
N ARG A 237 -6.12 7.81 -4.98
CA ARG A 237 -4.79 7.93 -4.39
C ARG A 237 -4.90 8.23 -2.89
N PRO A 238 -3.99 7.72 -2.05
CA PRO A 238 -3.93 8.12 -0.65
C PRO A 238 -3.60 9.61 -0.55
N GLN A 239 -4.18 10.25 0.46
CA GLN A 239 -3.99 11.67 0.80
C GLN A 239 -3.80 11.79 2.31
N PHE A 240 -3.16 12.88 2.73
CA PHE A 240 -3.12 13.20 4.15
C PHE A 240 -4.54 13.40 4.69
N SER A 241 -4.89 12.61 5.70
CA SER A 241 -6.13 12.81 6.45
C SER A 241 -5.91 13.85 7.54
N LYS A 242 -7.00 14.55 7.89
CA LYS A 242 -7.02 15.30 9.15
C LYS A 242 -6.92 14.31 10.32
N PRO A 243 -6.33 14.70 11.46
CA PRO A 243 -6.28 13.85 12.65
C PRO A 243 -7.66 13.28 12.99
N VAL A 244 -7.75 11.95 13.08
CA VAL A 244 -8.95 11.25 13.55
C VAL A 244 -8.77 11.03 15.05
N LEU A 245 -9.40 11.87 15.86
CA LEU A 245 -9.31 11.78 17.32
C LEU A 245 -10.29 10.72 17.84
N PRO A 246 -9.89 9.86 18.80
CA PRO A 246 -10.80 8.93 19.45
C PRO A 246 -11.92 9.68 20.15
N ASN A 247 -13.15 9.17 20.06
CA ASN A 247 -14.27 9.77 20.77
C ASN A 247 -14.38 9.19 22.19
N ILE A 248 -14.05 9.98 23.20
CA ILE A 248 -14.09 9.59 24.63
C ILE A 248 -15.51 9.61 25.20
N SER A 249 -16.48 10.17 24.47
CA SER A 249 -17.84 10.39 24.96
C SER A 249 -18.67 9.11 25.13
N SER A 250 -18.19 7.94 24.72
CA SER A 250 -19.06 6.77 24.46
C SER A 250 -19.36 5.86 25.65
N GLU A 251 -18.68 5.96 26.81
CA GLU A 251 -18.96 5.04 27.94
C GLU A 251 -19.77 5.65 29.09
N LYS A 252 -19.78 6.98 29.27
CA LYS A 252 -20.51 7.66 30.36
C LYS A 252 -21.53 8.72 29.91
N GLY A 253 -21.79 8.83 28.61
CA GLY A 253 -22.87 9.65 28.06
C GLY A 253 -22.68 11.17 28.15
N GLY A 254 -21.46 11.67 28.34
CA GLY A 254 -21.16 13.10 28.39
C GLY A 254 -20.44 13.60 27.13
N SER A 255 -20.74 14.82 26.69
CA SER A 255 -19.98 15.46 25.59
C SER A 255 -18.52 15.70 26.02
N ALA A 256 -17.55 15.37 25.17
CA ALA A 256 -16.13 15.63 25.44
C ALA A 256 -15.88 17.11 25.75
N ASP A 257 -16.66 18.01 25.14
CA ASP A 257 -16.63 19.45 25.37
C ASP A 257 -17.03 19.80 26.82
N GLU A 258 -18.05 19.13 27.35
CA GLU A 258 -18.58 19.37 28.69
C GLU A 258 -17.65 18.80 29.76
N ILE A 259 -17.13 17.59 29.52
CA ILE A 259 -16.15 16.95 30.40
C ILE A 259 -14.91 17.83 30.49
N LEU A 260 -14.35 18.25 29.35
CA LEU A 260 -13.18 19.11 29.33
C LEU A 260 -13.43 20.43 30.07
N LYS A 261 -14.57 21.08 29.83
CA LYS A 261 -14.94 22.32 30.55
C LYS A 261 -14.98 22.11 32.06
N LYS A 262 -15.65 21.04 32.50
CA LYS A 262 -15.82 20.72 33.92
C LYS A 262 -14.46 20.45 34.56
N ASP A 263 -13.69 19.53 34.00
CA ASP A 263 -12.41 19.08 34.56
C ASP A 263 -11.39 20.22 34.57
N SER A 264 -11.40 21.06 33.53
CA SER A 264 -10.52 22.24 33.48
C SER A 264 -10.90 23.30 34.53
N LEU A 265 -12.19 23.54 34.74
CA LEU A 265 -12.66 24.47 35.77
C LEU A 265 -12.34 23.95 37.18
N ASP A 266 -12.53 22.66 37.42
CA ASP A 266 -12.24 22.03 38.71
C ASP A 266 -10.72 22.01 38.96
N GLY A 267 -9.91 21.70 37.95
CA GLY A 267 -8.45 21.79 38.02
C GLY A 267 -7.95 23.22 38.25
N LEU A 268 -8.61 24.24 37.67
CA LEU A 268 -8.29 25.65 37.94
C LEU A 268 -8.56 26.01 39.41
N LYS A 269 -9.72 25.62 39.95
CA LYS A 269 -10.04 25.83 41.38
C LYS A 269 -9.01 25.15 42.27
N GLU A 270 -8.67 23.90 41.98
CA GLU A 270 -7.68 23.14 42.75
C GLU A 270 -6.31 23.83 42.78
N LYS A 271 -5.83 24.33 41.64
CA LYS A 271 -4.56 25.09 41.58
C LYS A 271 -4.62 26.35 42.46
N PHE A 272 -5.75 27.04 42.51
CA PHE A 272 -5.91 28.22 43.36
C PHE A 272 -5.96 27.90 44.85
N LEU A 273 -6.62 26.80 45.23
CA LEU A 273 -6.64 26.31 46.61
C LEU A 273 -5.25 25.86 47.07
N LYS A 274 -4.54 25.05 46.26
CA LYS A 274 -3.28 24.40 46.66
C LYS A 274 -2.04 25.28 46.45
N VAL A 275 -1.94 25.98 45.33
CA VAL A 275 -0.72 26.73 44.95
C VAL A 275 -0.81 28.19 45.40
N PHE A 276 -1.94 28.85 45.13
CA PHE A 276 -2.14 30.23 45.51
C PHE A 276 -2.66 30.40 46.94
N LYS A 277 -3.04 29.30 47.61
CA LYS A 277 -3.53 29.25 49.01
C LYS A 277 -4.68 30.23 49.28
N ILE A 278 -5.55 30.41 48.29
CA ILE A 278 -6.76 31.25 48.41
C ILE A 278 -7.86 30.39 49.03
N GLU A 279 -8.56 30.92 50.04
CA GLU A 279 -9.71 30.24 50.65
C GLU A 279 -10.86 30.09 49.64
N GLU A 280 -11.56 28.96 49.71
CA GLU A 280 -12.62 28.62 48.74
C GLU A 280 -13.72 29.70 48.64
N ASN A 281 -14.10 30.27 49.79
CA ASN A 281 -15.11 31.33 49.88
C ASN A 281 -14.71 32.62 49.13
N ASN A 282 -13.41 32.84 48.94
CA ASN A 282 -12.85 34.04 48.30
C ASN A 282 -12.48 33.81 46.83
N LEU A 283 -12.64 32.60 46.28
CA LEU A 283 -12.27 32.30 44.89
C LEU A 283 -13.02 33.19 43.88
N LYS A 284 -14.34 33.31 44.04
CA LYS A 284 -15.20 34.02 43.08
C LYS A 284 -15.03 35.55 43.11
N THR A 285 -14.49 36.09 44.20
CA THR A 285 -14.25 37.53 44.40
C THR A 285 -12.78 37.91 44.21
N ASN A 286 -11.89 36.93 43.95
CA ASN A 286 -10.47 37.17 43.74
C ASN A 286 -10.18 37.61 42.30
N ASP A 287 -9.62 38.81 42.12
CA ASP A 287 -9.28 39.37 40.80
C ASP A 287 -8.35 38.48 39.97
N LYS A 288 -7.42 37.77 40.62
CA LYS A 288 -6.50 36.86 39.93
C LYS A 288 -7.24 35.63 39.44
N PHE A 289 -8.14 35.05 40.24
CA PHE A 289 -8.96 33.93 39.79
C PHE A 289 -9.83 34.30 38.60
N LEU A 290 -10.47 35.48 38.61
CA LEU A 290 -11.29 35.96 37.50
C LEU A 290 -10.48 36.12 36.21
N LYS A 291 -9.26 36.67 36.27
CA LYS A 291 -8.37 36.79 35.11
C LYS A 291 -7.96 35.44 34.53
N TYR A 292 -7.64 34.46 35.38
CA TYR A 292 -7.27 33.11 34.92
C TYR A 292 -8.48 32.34 34.40
N LYS A 293 -9.66 32.53 34.99
CA LYS A 293 -10.90 31.95 34.51
C LYS A 293 -11.27 32.49 33.12
N ASP A 294 -11.18 33.80 32.90
CA ASP A 294 -11.44 34.41 31.59
C ASP A 294 -10.49 33.85 30.52
N ARG A 295 -9.21 33.72 30.86
CA ARG A 295 -8.22 33.07 30.00
C ARG A 295 -8.59 31.60 29.69
N LEU A 296 -8.98 30.84 30.71
CA LEU A 296 -9.39 29.44 30.55
C LEU A 296 -10.62 29.33 29.66
N ASP A 297 -11.64 30.17 29.85
CA ASP A 297 -12.85 30.18 29.04
C ASP A 297 -12.53 30.49 27.57
N HIS A 298 -11.60 31.42 27.31
CA HIS A 298 -11.12 31.74 25.96
C HIS A 298 -10.41 30.55 25.29
N GLU A 299 -9.50 29.88 26.00
CA GLU A 299 -8.80 28.70 25.47
C GLU A 299 -9.75 27.53 25.22
N LEU A 300 -10.65 27.24 26.17
CA LEU A 300 -11.66 26.19 26.04
C LEU A 300 -12.57 26.44 24.83
N LYS A 301 -12.97 27.69 24.58
CA LYS A 301 -13.76 28.06 23.41
C LYS A 301 -13.03 27.69 22.11
N ILE A 302 -11.76 28.07 21.97
CA ILE A 302 -10.95 27.76 20.78
C ILE A 302 -10.77 26.25 20.62
N ILE A 303 -10.43 25.53 21.69
CA ILE A 303 -10.21 24.08 21.65
C ILE A 303 -11.46 23.35 21.16
N ILE A 304 -12.64 23.75 21.65
CA ILE A 304 -13.94 23.19 21.25
C ILE A 304 -14.27 23.54 19.80
N GLU A 305 -14.09 24.80 19.39
CA GLU A 305 -14.31 25.23 18.00
C GLU A 305 -13.43 24.44 17.01
N MET A 306 -12.19 24.13 17.41
CA MET A 306 -11.26 23.34 16.61
C MET A 306 -11.49 21.81 16.71
N LYS A 307 -12.43 21.36 17.55
CA LYS A 307 -12.77 19.94 17.79
C LYS A 307 -11.61 19.11 18.37
N TYR A 308 -10.79 19.72 19.23
CA TYR A 308 -9.73 19.04 19.99
C TYR A 308 -10.04 18.63 21.44
N PRO A 309 -11.27 18.70 22.00
CA PRO A 309 -11.46 18.36 23.42
C PRO A 309 -11.02 16.94 23.79
N SER A 310 -11.30 15.95 22.95
CA SER A 310 -10.87 14.57 23.17
C SER A 310 -9.35 14.43 23.21
N TYR A 311 -8.60 15.21 22.41
CA TYR A 311 -7.15 15.19 22.47
C TYR A 311 -6.63 15.61 23.85
N PHE A 312 -7.15 16.72 24.39
CA PHE A 312 -6.77 17.20 25.72
C PHE A 312 -7.12 16.18 26.81
N LEU A 313 -8.29 15.54 26.71
CA LEU A 313 -8.74 14.52 27.66
C LEU A 313 -7.95 13.20 27.60
N ILE A 314 -7.37 12.84 26.45
CA ILE A 314 -6.48 11.65 26.34
C ILE A 314 -5.12 11.92 26.96
N VAL A 315 -4.61 13.14 26.84
CA VAL A 315 -3.26 13.50 27.28
C VAL A 315 -3.22 13.87 28.78
N SER A 316 -4.33 14.37 29.32
CA SER A 316 -4.48 14.77 30.73
C SER A 316 -4.53 13.60 31.69
#